data_AF-H3C0A7-F1
#
_entry.id   AF-H3C0A7-F1
#
_cell.length_a   1.000
_cell.length_b   1.000
_cell.length_c   1.000
_cell.angle_alpha   90.00
_cell.angle_beta   90.00
_cell.angle_gamma   90.00
#
_symmetry.space_group_name_H-M   'P 1'
#
loop_
_entity.id
_entity.type
_entity.pdbx_description
1 polymer ?
#
loop_
_entity_poly.entity_id
_entity_poly.type
_entity_poly.pdbx_seq_one_letter_code
_entity_poly.pdbx_strand_id
1 'polypeptide(L)'
;CFIFTVVCMFFSGSNQNPLGIWSLRPHILVVEVDGTWGQLPLSCLTSSSEKQEEEGIFWMNNRVMEKQKGNLYVVHLEESLGGGNYTCHSKSGSLLNYTVVLIKEVKLRRKILLKNDQGEYLSCSAKNFDGEFVCSWSWHTRRAGRVALVTAHRSSGRSEVTCSVDDGDGGIWCRVEQHCPYAEESQPVQITIHVSSKHFLVENYSRHFFLSDIVKPDKVTIRKVNATMVAWSYPSSWNSPSSYFPLTFQIARLKKTCKACEEPCAHSRATKTLTVSCPEICQHEVKKRTKGVCVRAKDALCDSQWGEWSFLRIWKKRKVMKQDCNPF
;
A
#
# COMPACT_ATOMS: atom_id res chain seq x y z
N CYS A 1 38.32 -60.84 23.33
CA CYS A 1 38.06 -59.94 22.20
C CYS A 1 36.56 -59.86 21.95
N PHE A 2 35.88 -58.88 22.54
CA PHE A 2 34.55 -58.45 22.10
C PHE A 2 34.53 -56.93 22.27
N ILE A 3 34.66 -56.22 21.16
CA ILE A 3 34.51 -54.77 21.10
C ILE A 3 33.04 -54.52 20.77
N PHE A 4 32.30 -53.94 21.73
CA PHE A 4 30.98 -53.37 21.47
C PHE A 4 31.17 -51.98 20.91
N THR A 5 30.96 -51.82 19.60
CA THR A 5 30.87 -50.51 18.94
C THR A 5 29.49 -49.94 19.21
N VAL A 6 29.40 -48.99 20.15
CA VAL A 6 28.21 -48.16 20.33
C VAL A 6 28.20 -47.13 19.19
N VAL A 7 27.30 -47.33 18.24
CA VAL A 7 26.97 -46.33 17.23
C VAL A 7 26.16 -45.23 17.92
N CYS A 8 26.82 -44.13 18.29
CA CYS A 8 26.13 -42.90 18.67
C CYS A 8 25.43 -42.32 17.42
N MET A 9 24.12 -42.54 17.32
CA MET A 9 23.26 -41.71 16.47
C MET A 9 23.26 -40.28 17.04
N PHE A 10 24.00 -39.38 16.40
CA PHE A 10 23.87 -37.95 16.62
C PHE A 10 22.55 -37.46 16.02
N PHE A 11 21.46 -37.56 16.77
CA PHE A 11 20.30 -36.68 16.58
C PHE A 11 20.47 -35.49 17.50
N SER A 12 20.97 -34.38 16.96
CA SER A 12 20.95 -33.07 17.62
C SER A 12 20.78 -32.00 16.55
N GLY A 13 19.59 -31.92 15.97
CA GLY A 13 19.12 -30.68 15.35
C GLY A 13 18.87 -29.68 16.47
N SER A 14 19.88 -28.89 16.82
CA SER A 14 19.70 -27.74 17.70
C SER A 14 18.87 -26.70 16.94
N ASN A 15 17.58 -26.59 17.26
CA ASN A 15 16.78 -25.44 16.87
C ASN A 15 17.33 -24.23 17.66
N GLN A 16 18.31 -23.53 17.10
CA GLN A 16 18.83 -22.30 17.68
C GLN A 16 17.90 -21.14 17.30
N ASN A 17 17.30 -20.48 18.29
CA ASN A 17 16.62 -19.19 18.11
C ASN A 17 17.67 -18.08 18.24
N PRO A 18 17.80 -17.14 17.29
CA PRO A 18 16.92 -16.85 16.15
C PRO A 18 17.06 -17.81 14.96
N LEU A 19 15.94 -18.03 14.26
CA LEU A 19 15.86 -18.84 13.05
C LEU A 19 16.54 -18.19 11.84
N GLY A 20 16.64 -16.87 11.84
CA GLY A 20 17.25 -16.10 10.76
C GLY A 20 17.52 -14.66 11.17
N ILE A 21 18.58 -14.09 10.63
CA ILE A 21 18.99 -12.70 10.89
C ILE A 21 19.40 -12.07 9.56
N TRP A 22 18.85 -10.91 9.22
CA TRP A 22 19.28 -10.14 8.05
C TRP A 22 19.11 -8.65 8.24
N SER A 23 19.90 -7.87 7.50
CA SER A 23 19.79 -6.41 7.47
C SER A 23 18.69 -5.99 6.50
N LEU A 24 17.70 -5.24 6.97
CA LEU A 24 16.66 -4.65 6.11
C LEU A 24 17.17 -3.38 5.43
N ARG A 25 17.93 -2.58 6.19
CA ARG A 25 18.61 -1.33 5.79
C ARG A 25 19.80 -1.13 6.75
N PRO A 26 20.78 -0.26 6.43
CA PRO A 26 21.83 0.07 7.39
C PRO A 26 21.25 0.40 8.77
N HIS A 27 21.82 -0.20 9.82
CA HIS A 27 21.37 -0.10 11.22
C HIS A 27 19.97 -0.64 11.54
N ILE A 28 19.30 -1.37 10.63
CA ILE A 28 18.00 -2.02 10.89
C ILE A 28 18.12 -3.53 10.65
N LEU A 29 18.11 -4.29 11.72
CA LEU A 29 18.23 -5.75 11.72
C LEU A 29 16.85 -6.40 11.89
N VAL A 30 16.54 -7.39 11.08
CA VAL A 30 15.35 -8.23 11.24
C VAL A 30 15.77 -9.58 11.79
N VAL A 31 15.09 -10.01 12.85
CA VAL A 31 15.38 -11.22 13.60
C VAL A 31 14.14 -12.09 13.57
N GLU A 32 14.24 -13.22 12.88
CA GLU A 32 13.17 -14.20 12.77
C GLU A 32 13.19 -15.15 13.97
N VAL A 33 12.07 -15.20 14.69
CA VAL A 33 11.95 -15.95 15.95
C VAL A 33 10.77 -16.92 15.92
N ASP A 34 10.90 -18.03 16.65
CA ASP A 34 9.85 -19.04 16.81
C ASP A 34 9.07 -18.94 18.13
N GLY A 35 9.48 -18.01 18.99
CA GLY A 35 8.93 -17.72 20.32
C GLY A 35 9.63 -18.44 21.46
N THR A 36 10.59 -19.34 21.19
CA THR A 36 11.41 -19.96 22.23
C THR A 36 12.49 -18.99 22.73
N TRP A 37 13.17 -19.32 23.82
CA TRP A 37 14.26 -18.48 24.32
C TRP A 37 15.46 -18.51 23.36
N GLY A 38 16.05 -17.34 23.12
CA GLY A 38 17.21 -17.18 22.25
C GLY A 38 18.09 -16.00 22.64
N GLN A 39 19.21 -15.85 21.95
CA GLN A 39 20.15 -14.75 22.17
C GLN A 39 20.61 -14.15 20.85
N LEU A 40 20.76 -12.82 20.84
CA LEU A 40 21.32 -12.07 19.73
C LEU A 40 22.43 -11.14 20.24
N PRO A 41 23.71 -11.43 19.95
CA PRO A 41 24.80 -10.51 20.25
C PRO A 41 24.79 -9.32 19.28
N LEU A 42 24.87 -8.11 19.84
CA LEU A 42 25.08 -6.85 19.12
C LEU A 42 26.45 -6.30 19.49
N SER A 43 27.19 -5.79 18.50
CA SER A 43 28.49 -5.14 18.71
C SER A 43 28.37 -3.64 18.47
N CYS A 44 28.97 -2.84 19.34
CA CYS A 44 28.98 -1.38 19.21
C CYS A 44 29.99 -0.92 18.15
N LEU A 45 31.25 -1.35 18.30
CA LEU A 45 32.40 -1.01 17.47
C LEU A 45 32.86 -2.24 16.70
N THR A 46 33.03 -2.10 15.38
CA THR A 46 33.47 -3.17 14.47
C THR A 46 34.99 -3.19 14.24
N SER A 47 35.71 -2.14 14.66
CA SER A 47 37.15 -1.99 14.42
C SER A 47 37.99 -2.31 15.65
N SER A 48 39.10 -3.01 15.45
CA SER A 48 40.05 -3.37 16.52
C SER A 48 41.03 -2.23 16.86
N SER A 49 40.91 -1.07 16.20
CA SER A 49 41.70 0.15 16.43
C SER A 49 41.19 1.00 17.60
N GLU A 50 40.03 0.69 18.17
CA GLU A 50 39.35 1.49 19.21
C GLU A 50 39.38 0.82 20.59
N LYS A 51 40.41 0.00 20.88
CA LYS A 51 40.54 -0.74 22.15
C LYS A 51 40.57 0.14 23.40
N GLN A 52 40.94 1.42 23.28
CA GLN A 52 40.90 2.38 24.40
C GLN A 52 39.49 2.89 24.72
N GLU A 53 38.52 2.74 23.81
CA GLU A 53 37.13 3.19 24.02
C GLU A 53 36.21 2.09 24.54
N GLU A 54 36.64 0.82 24.57
CA GLU A 54 35.83 -0.29 25.10
C GLU A 54 35.56 -0.15 26.61
N GLU A 55 36.49 0.48 27.35
CA GLU A 55 36.35 0.77 28.78
C GLU A 55 35.39 1.95 29.01
N GLY A 56 34.13 1.62 29.26
CA GLY A 56 33.10 2.58 29.63
C GLY A 56 31.97 2.74 28.62
N ILE A 57 31.90 1.87 27.61
CA ILE A 57 30.72 1.77 26.75
C ILE A 57 29.52 1.35 27.60
N PHE A 58 28.42 2.06 27.45
CA PHE A 58 27.13 1.68 28.02
C PHE A 58 26.04 1.69 26.95
N TRP A 59 25.01 0.88 27.17
CA TRP A 59 23.91 0.70 26.23
C TRP A 59 22.63 1.36 26.72
N MET A 60 21.85 1.84 25.77
CA MET A 60 20.46 2.20 26.00
C MET A 60 19.58 1.39 25.05
N ASN A 61 18.40 0.99 25.52
CA ASN A 61 17.34 0.43 24.69
C ASN A 61 16.11 1.33 24.79
N ASN A 62 15.61 1.84 23.66
CA ASN A 62 14.46 2.75 23.64
C ASN A 62 14.63 3.95 24.60
N ARG A 63 15.87 4.46 24.71
CA ARG A 63 16.30 5.56 25.61
C ARG A 63 16.33 5.21 27.11
N VAL A 64 16.19 3.94 27.47
CA VAL A 64 16.32 3.46 28.85
C VAL A 64 17.71 2.84 29.03
N MET A 65 18.39 3.19 30.11
CA MET A 65 19.72 2.67 30.44
C MET A 65 19.67 1.17 30.74
N GLU A 66 20.56 0.42 30.10
CA GLU A 66 20.66 -1.02 30.28
C GLU A 66 21.74 -1.40 31.32
N LYS A 67 21.59 -2.59 31.91
CA LYS A 67 22.56 -3.11 32.89
C LYS A 67 23.85 -3.61 32.22
N GLN A 68 23.76 -4.12 30.99
CA GLN A 68 24.90 -4.62 30.24
C GLN A 68 25.78 -3.46 29.75
N LYS A 69 27.09 -3.67 29.81
CA LYS A 69 28.13 -2.68 29.44
C LYS A 69 29.20 -3.33 28.58
N GLY A 70 30.02 -2.50 27.94
CA GLY A 70 31.10 -2.93 27.05
C GLY A 70 30.66 -3.00 25.58
N ASN A 71 31.58 -3.45 24.73
CA ASN A 71 31.38 -3.45 23.28
C ASN A 71 30.29 -4.43 22.82
N LEU A 72 30.08 -5.53 23.57
CA LEU A 72 29.10 -6.57 23.27
C LEU A 72 27.85 -6.40 24.13
N TYR A 73 26.67 -6.42 23.50
CA TYR A 73 25.38 -6.46 24.17
C TYR A 73 24.60 -7.70 23.73
N VAL A 74 24.16 -8.52 24.68
CA VAL A 74 23.37 -9.72 24.37
C VAL A 74 21.90 -9.42 24.55
N VAL A 75 21.17 -9.34 23.44
CA VAL A 75 19.71 -9.24 23.46
C VAL A 75 19.13 -10.62 23.80
N HIS A 76 18.32 -10.69 24.84
CA HIS A 76 17.53 -11.87 25.16
C HIS A 76 16.24 -11.86 24.34
N LEU A 77 16.03 -12.92 23.55
CA LEU A 77 14.86 -13.13 22.72
C LEU A 77 13.93 -14.09 23.46
N GLU A 78 12.72 -13.66 23.78
CA GLU A 78 11.70 -14.51 24.40
C GLU A 78 10.34 -14.12 23.82
N GLU A 79 9.59 -15.07 23.27
CA GLU A 79 8.35 -14.80 22.54
C GLU A 79 8.53 -13.73 21.43
N SER A 80 7.85 -12.58 21.59
CA SER A 80 7.89 -11.38 20.73
C SER A 80 8.94 -10.34 21.16
N LEU A 81 9.64 -10.58 22.27
CA LEU A 81 10.45 -9.60 22.96
C LEU A 81 11.88 -9.54 22.40
N GLY A 82 12.57 -8.43 22.67
CA GLY A 82 13.94 -8.18 22.17
C GLY A 82 14.00 -7.23 20.97
N GLY A 83 12.85 -6.81 20.45
CA GLY A 83 12.78 -5.70 19.50
C GLY A 83 13.01 -4.36 20.21
N GLY A 84 13.79 -3.47 19.61
CA GLY A 84 14.18 -2.23 20.25
C GLY A 84 15.10 -1.36 19.42
N ASN A 85 15.27 -0.12 19.85
CA ASN A 85 16.34 0.76 19.38
C ASN A 85 17.49 0.72 20.37
N TYR A 86 18.52 -0.05 20.03
CA TYR A 86 19.72 -0.24 20.83
C TYR A 86 20.77 0.77 20.40
N THR A 87 21.14 1.66 21.31
CA THR A 87 22.21 2.64 21.10
C THR A 87 23.34 2.36 22.08
N CYS A 88 24.57 2.47 21.61
CA CYS A 88 25.75 2.40 22.47
C CYS A 88 26.43 3.76 22.52
N HIS A 89 26.92 4.09 23.71
CA HIS A 89 27.46 5.40 24.01
C HIS A 89 28.82 5.26 24.68
N SER A 90 29.71 6.21 24.42
CA SER A 90 31.00 6.30 25.09
C SER A 90 30.82 6.70 26.57
N LYS A 91 31.90 6.63 27.34
CA LYS A 91 31.91 7.09 28.75
C LYS A 91 31.49 8.56 28.92
N SER A 92 31.73 9.41 27.92
CA SER A 92 31.33 10.83 27.94
C SER A 92 29.86 11.04 27.56
N GLY A 93 29.17 9.99 27.08
CA GLY A 93 27.77 10.02 26.66
C GLY A 93 27.57 10.25 25.16
N SER A 94 28.64 10.41 24.37
CA SER A 94 28.52 10.53 22.90
C SER A 94 27.96 9.23 22.30
N LEU A 95 27.06 9.36 21.31
CA LEU A 95 26.55 8.21 20.55
C LEU A 95 27.67 7.65 19.68
N LEU A 96 27.98 6.37 19.85
CA LEU A 96 29.00 5.67 19.06
C LEU A 96 28.36 4.95 17.87
N ASN A 97 27.31 4.16 18.13
CA ASN A 97 26.60 3.42 17.11
C ASN A 97 25.16 3.10 17.57
N TYR A 98 24.32 2.69 16.64
CA TYR A 98 22.97 2.22 16.93
C TYR A 98 22.55 1.07 16.02
N THR A 99 21.68 0.22 16.54
CA THR A 99 21.01 -0.84 15.81
C THR A 99 19.55 -0.91 16.24
N VAL A 100 18.64 -0.79 15.28
CA VAL A 100 17.22 -1.07 15.47
C VAL A 100 16.98 -2.54 15.18
N VAL A 101 16.51 -3.29 16.18
CA VAL A 101 16.14 -4.69 16.05
C VAL A 101 14.64 -4.79 15.86
N LEU A 102 14.23 -5.40 14.75
CA LEU A 102 12.85 -5.72 14.42
C LEU A 102 12.63 -7.23 14.53
N ILE A 103 11.51 -7.62 15.13
CA ILE A 103 11.16 -9.03 15.39
C ILE A 103 10.17 -9.52 14.34
N LYS A 104 10.50 -10.61 13.65
CA LYS A 104 9.60 -11.31 12.74
C LYS A 104 9.22 -12.65 13.34
N GLU A 105 7.98 -12.78 13.80
CA GLU A 105 7.50 -14.05 14.34
C GLU A 105 7.00 -14.99 13.24
N VAL A 106 7.47 -16.24 13.27
CA VAL A 106 7.02 -17.27 12.30
C VAL A 106 5.56 -17.66 12.53
N LYS A 107 5.12 -17.75 13.79
CA LYS A 107 3.78 -18.22 14.18
C LYS A 107 2.79 -17.07 14.45
N LEU A 108 2.92 -15.96 13.73
CA LEU A 108 2.08 -14.79 13.97
C LEU A 108 0.62 -15.05 13.58
N ARG A 109 -0.26 -15.21 14.57
CA ARG A 109 -1.70 -15.46 14.34
C ARG A 109 -2.50 -14.22 13.91
N ARG A 110 -1.97 -13.01 14.13
CA ARG A 110 -2.68 -11.74 13.93
C ARG A 110 -1.80 -10.77 13.15
N LYS A 111 -2.35 -10.11 12.14
CA LYS A 111 -1.63 -9.28 11.17
C LYS A 111 -1.64 -7.79 11.54
N ILE A 112 -0.60 -7.05 11.14
CA ILE A 112 -0.51 -5.58 11.25
C ILE A 112 -1.47 -4.87 10.27
N LEU A 113 -1.57 -5.38 9.04
CA LEU A 113 -2.49 -4.87 8.03
C LEU A 113 -3.79 -5.68 7.97
N LEU A 114 -4.87 -4.99 7.62
CA LEU A 114 -6.18 -5.58 7.39
C LEU A 114 -6.35 -5.92 5.92
N LYS A 115 -7.09 -7.01 5.65
CA LYS A 115 -7.53 -7.32 4.30
C LYS A 115 -8.70 -6.42 3.90
N ASN A 116 -8.71 -6.00 2.64
CA ASN A 116 -9.85 -5.34 2.02
C ASN A 116 -10.97 -6.34 1.71
N ASP A 117 -12.07 -5.87 1.12
CA ASP A 117 -13.23 -6.69 0.76
C ASP A 117 -12.90 -7.78 -0.28
N GLN A 118 -11.79 -7.64 -1.00
CA GLN A 118 -11.27 -8.60 -1.98
C GLN A 118 -10.32 -9.62 -1.33
N GLY A 119 -10.07 -9.53 -0.02
CA GLY A 119 -9.18 -10.43 0.71
C GLY A 119 -7.69 -10.11 0.53
N GLU A 120 -7.34 -8.95 -0.04
CA GLU A 120 -5.99 -8.48 -0.29
C GLU A 120 -5.53 -7.48 0.80
N TYR A 121 -4.25 -7.48 1.16
CA TYR A 121 -3.72 -6.49 2.13
C TYR A 121 -3.36 -5.15 1.47
N LEU A 122 -2.92 -5.19 0.21
CA LEU A 122 -2.50 -4.02 -0.55
C LEU A 122 -3.50 -3.78 -1.66
N SER A 123 -4.07 -2.58 -1.74
CA SER A 123 -4.97 -2.13 -2.80
C SER A 123 -4.21 -1.20 -3.74
N CYS A 124 -3.95 -1.65 -4.97
CA CYS A 124 -3.20 -0.86 -5.96
C CYS A 124 -4.12 -0.42 -7.11
N SER A 125 -3.89 0.78 -7.64
CA SER A 125 -4.63 1.33 -8.78
C SER A 125 -3.76 2.25 -9.63
N ALA A 126 -3.89 2.17 -10.93
CA ALA A 126 -3.28 3.07 -11.91
C ALA A 126 -4.38 3.87 -12.61
N LYS A 127 -4.18 5.17 -12.88
CA LYS A 127 -5.19 5.97 -13.56
C LYS A 127 -5.24 5.71 -15.06
N ASN A 128 -4.13 5.24 -15.59
CA ASN A 128 -3.82 5.10 -17.01
C ASN A 128 -2.63 4.11 -17.14
N PHE A 129 -2.10 3.95 -18.34
CA PHE A 129 -0.98 3.07 -18.69
C PHE A 129 0.38 3.80 -18.73
N ASP A 130 0.53 4.97 -18.11
CA ASP A 130 1.81 5.73 -18.14
C ASP A 130 2.89 5.17 -17.19
N GLY A 131 2.59 4.08 -16.48
CA GLY A 131 3.51 3.43 -15.55
C GLY A 131 3.45 3.97 -14.13
N GLU A 132 2.58 4.94 -13.86
CA GLU A 132 2.30 5.44 -12.51
C GLU A 132 1.15 4.69 -11.85
N PHE A 133 1.36 4.30 -10.60
CA PHE A 133 0.34 3.64 -9.80
C PHE A 133 0.48 4.00 -8.33
N VAL A 134 -0.63 3.92 -7.61
CA VAL A 134 -0.67 4.10 -6.16
C VAL A 134 -1.08 2.80 -5.49
N CYS A 135 -0.48 2.49 -4.36
CA CYS A 135 -0.91 1.39 -3.50
C CYS A 135 -1.25 1.93 -2.12
N SER A 136 -2.30 1.38 -1.52
CA SER A 136 -2.81 1.77 -0.20
C SER A 136 -3.15 0.53 0.62
N TRP A 137 -3.24 0.68 1.93
CA TRP A 137 -3.63 -0.40 2.83
C TRP A 137 -4.36 0.15 4.04
N SER A 138 -4.95 -0.75 4.84
CA SER A 138 -5.62 -0.39 6.08
C SER A 138 -4.87 -0.97 7.28
N TRP A 139 -4.55 -0.11 8.24
CA TRP A 139 -3.88 -0.51 9.48
C TRP A 139 -4.86 -1.18 10.45
N HIS A 140 -4.40 -2.22 11.14
CA HIS A 140 -5.12 -2.71 12.31
C HIS A 140 -5.02 -1.68 13.45
N THR A 141 -6.15 -1.24 14.00
CA THR A 141 -6.26 -0.12 14.98
C THR A 141 -5.25 -0.16 16.13
N ARG A 142 -5.01 -1.33 16.71
CA ARG A 142 -4.09 -1.52 17.85
C ARG A 142 -2.63 -1.83 17.48
N ARG A 143 -2.35 -2.11 16.20
CA ARG A 143 -1.03 -2.56 15.72
C ARG A 143 -0.41 -1.60 14.70
N ALA A 144 -1.12 -0.51 14.42
CA ALA A 144 -0.71 0.51 13.47
C ALA A 144 0.73 0.95 13.74
N GLY A 145 1.47 1.09 12.67
CA GLY A 145 2.91 1.21 12.69
C GLY A 145 3.38 2.21 11.65
N ARG A 146 4.52 1.91 11.04
CA ARG A 146 5.10 2.69 9.95
C ARG A 146 5.60 1.78 8.84
N VAL A 147 5.81 2.35 7.66
CA VAL A 147 6.52 1.67 6.58
C VAL A 147 8.02 1.67 6.90
N ALA A 148 8.64 0.50 6.90
CA ALA A 148 10.07 0.33 7.15
C ALA A 148 10.88 0.30 5.85
N LEU A 149 10.39 -0.42 4.84
CA LEU A 149 11.01 -0.54 3.51
C LEU A 149 9.94 -0.85 2.46
N VAL A 150 10.07 -0.21 1.30
CA VAL A 150 9.31 -0.56 0.09
C VAL A 150 10.30 -1.09 -0.93
N THR A 151 9.99 -2.22 -1.55
CA THR A 151 10.71 -2.73 -2.71
C THR A 151 9.72 -2.97 -3.83
N ALA A 152 10.05 -2.49 -5.02
CA ALA A 152 9.25 -2.70 -6.21
C ALA A 152 10.18 -2.99 -7.39
N HIS A 153 9.82 -3.96 -8.22
CA HIS A 153 10.60 -4.34 -9.39
C HIS A 153 9.73 -5.10 -10.39
N ARG A 154 10.16 -5.14 -11.66
CA ARG A 154 9.68 -6.13 -12.63
C ARG A 154 10.58 -7.36 -12.57
N SER A 155 10.03 -8.55 -12.76
CA SER A 155 10.76 -9.84 -12.62
C SER A 155 12.02 -9.97 -13.49
N SER A 156 12.16 -9.20 -14.58
CA SER A 156 13.31 -9.20 -15.50
C SER A 156 14.45 -8.33 -15.04
N GLY A 157 14.26 -7.48 -14.02
CA GLY A 157 15.25 -6.49 -13.60
C GLY A 157 15.58 -5.42 -14.64
N ARG A 158 14.87 -5.36 -15.78
CA ARG A 158 15.16 -4.42 -16.89
C ARG A 158 14.54 -3.04 -16.72
N SER A 159 13.47 -2.93 -15.93
CA SER A 159 12.83 -1.65 -15.61
C SER A 159 12.88 -1.44 -14.11
N GLU A 160 13.48 -0.32 -13.71
CA GLU A 160 13.48 0.14 -12.32
C GLU A 160 12.09 0.67 -11.95
N VAL A 161 11.66 0.42 -10.72
CA VAL A 161 10.40 0.94 -10.18
C VAL A 161 10.74 1.82 -8.98
N THR A 162 10.50 3.11 -9.12
CA THR A 162 10.74 4.10 -8.08
C THR A 162 9.46 4.27 -7.26
N CYS A 163 9.57 4.28 -5.93
CA CYS A 163 8.42 4.49 -5.04
C CYS A 163 8.71 5.57 -3.99
N SER A 164 7.74 6.43 -3.75
CA SER A 164 7.69 7.36 -2.63
C SER A 164 6.59 6.96 -1.66
N VAL A 165 6.86 7.13 -0.36
CA VAL A 165 5.86 6.94 0.69
C VAL A 165 5.13 8.26 0.87
N ASP A 166 3.81 8.22 0.83
CA ASP A 166 2.99 9.39 1.15
C ASP A 166 3.04 9.62 2.67
N ASP A 167 3.30 10.87 3.08
CA ASP A 167 3.36 11.25 4.49
C ASP A 167 1.96 11.19 5.15
N GLY A 168 0.88 11.05 4.35
CA GLY A 168 -0.51 10.89 4.80
C GLY A 168 -1.12 9.49 4.58
N ASP A 169 -1.92 9.05 5.55
CA ASP A 169 -2.87 7.90 5.55
C ASP A 169 -2.41 6.50 5.06
N GLY A 170 -1.12 6.28 4.80
CA GLY A 170 -0.57 4.94 4.58
C GLY A 170 -0.74 4.45 3.14
N GLY A 171 -0.27 5.28 2.20
CA GLY A 171 -0.12 4.92 0.79
C GLY A 171 1.31 5.08 0.30
N ILE A 172 1.55 4.54 -0.89
CA ILE A 172 2.76 4.78 -1.68
C ILE A 172 2.36 5.14 -3.10
N TRP A 173 3.12 6.05 -3.70
CA TRP A 173 3.08 6.33 -5.12
C TRP A 173 4.33 5.72 -5.75
N CYS A 174 4.15 5.04 -6.88
CA CYS A 174 5.24 4.40 -7.59
C CYS A 174 5.15 4.72 -9.08
N ARG A 175 6.31 4.73 -9.74
CA ARG A 175 6.45 4.89 -11.17
C ARG A 175 7.41 3.84 -11.71
N VAL A 176 7.02 3.21 -12.81
CA VAL A 176 7.96 2.37 -13.55
C VAL A 176 8.73 3.22 -14.56
N GLU A 177 10.05 3.22 -14.42
CA GLU A 177 10.93 4.01 -15.27
C GLU A 177 10.95 3.47 -16.70
N GLN A 178 11.05 4.39 -17.68
CA GLN A 178 11.11 4.08 -19.11
C GLN A 178 9.95 3.20 -19.61
N HIS A 179 8.76 3.35 -19.03
CA HIS A 179 7.59 2.59 -19.41
C HIS A 179 7.00 3.06 -20.75
N CYS A 180 6.55 2.11 -21.58
CA CYS A 180 5.86 2.36 -22.84
C CYS A 180 4.39 1.95 -22.72
N PRO A 181 3.42 2.89 -22.73
CA PRO A 181 1.99 2.60 -22.60
C PRO A 181 1.41 1.74 -23.74
N TYR A 182 2.08 1.72 -24.89
CA TYR A 182 1.64 1.02 -26.11
C TYR A 182 2.23 -0.39 -26.25
N ALA A 183 3.17 -0.74 -25.37
CA ALA A 183 3.79 -2.05 -25.41
C ALA A 183 2.99 -3.04 -24.56
N GLU A 184 2.87 -4.27 -25.02
CA GLU A 184 2.32 -5.36 -24.22
C GLU A 184 3.22 -5.61 -22.99
N GLU A 185 2.59 -5.72 -21.82
CA GLU A 185 3.31 -5.98 -20.58
C GLU A 185 3.77 -7.44 -20.53
N SER A 186 5.04 -7.69 -20.80
CA SER A 186 5.60 -9.05 -20.73
C SER A 186 5.73 -9.59 -19.30
N GLN A 187 5.79 -8.72 -18.29
CA GLN A 187 6.04 -9.12 -16.91
C GLN A 187 5.36 -8.21 -15.89
N PRO A 188 4.85 -8.81 -14.79
CA PRO A 188 4.16 -8.06 -13.76
C PRO A 188 5.14 -7.25 -12.92
N VAL A 189 4.60 -6.21 -12.28
CA VAL A 189 5.26 -5.52 -11.18
C VAL A 189 5.04 -6.33 -9.91
N GLN A 190 6.13 -6.61 -9.20
CA GLN A 190 6.10 -7.15 -7.85
C GLN A 190 6.43 -6.04 -6.86
N ILE A 191 5.51 -5.77 -5.95
CA ILE A 191 5.70 -4.83 -4.86
C ILE A 191 5.66 -5.56 -3.53
N THR A 192 6.61 -5.22 -2.65
CA THR A 192 6.68 -5.73 -1.28
C THR A 192 6.87 -4.56 -0.33
N ILE A 193 5.94 -4.42 0.61
CA ILE A 193 6.07 -3.46 1.71
C ILE A 193 6.43 -4.20 3.00
N HIS A 194 7.44 -3.69 3.70
CA HIS A 194 7.79 -4.09 5.05
C HIS A 194 7.22 -3.03 5.98
N VAL A 195 6.33 -3.44 6.88
CA VAL A 195 5.74 -2.56 7.89
C VAL A 195 6.20 -2.98 9.26
N SER A 196 6.46 -2.02 10.13
CA SER A 196 6.84 -2.26 11.52
C SER A 196 5.87 -1.61 12.49
N SER A 197 5.47 -2.36 13.52
CA SER A 197 4.60 -1.87 14.59
C SER A 197 5.38 -1.01 15.60
N LYS A 198 4.65 -0.36 16.52
CA LYS A 198 5.26 0.36 17.65
C LYS A 198 6.08 -0.53 18.60
N HIS A 199 5.84 -1.83 18.59
CA HIS A 199 6.54 -2.82 19.43
C HIS A 199 7.59 -3.60 18.62
N PHE A 200 8.15 -2.99 17.57
CA PHE A 200 9.24 -3.55 16.76
C PHE A 200 8.91 -4.86 16.02
N LEU A 201 7.66 -5.34 16.05
CA LEU A 201 7.22 -6.42 15.17
C LEU A 201 7.26 -5.95 13.72
N VAL A 202 7.82 -6.76 12.82
CA VAL A 202 7.86 -6.51 11.39
C VAL A 202 7.12 -7.58 10.61
N GLU A 203 6.37 -7.15 9.60
CA GLU A 203 5.71 -8.02 8.64
C GLU A 203 5.98 -7.53 7.22
N ASN A 204 5.96 -8.45 6.27
CA ASN A 204 6.00 -8.12 4.84
C ASN A 204 4.69 -8.50 4.16
N TYR A 205 4.31 -7.68 3.18
CA TYR A 205 3.12 -7.85 2.38
C TYR A 205 3.49 -7.63 0.92
N SER A 206 3.14 -8.58 0.06
CA SER A 206 3.50 -8.55 -1.35
C SER A 206 2.27 -8.60 -2.23
N ARG A 207 2.34 -7.92 -3.38
CA ARG A 207 1.35 -8.01 -4.47
C ARG A 207 2.08 -8.10 -5.80
N HIS A 208 1.52 -8.88 -6.73
CA HIS A 208 1.96 -8.97 -8.12
C HIS A 208 0.79 -8.56 -9.01
N PHE A 209 1.04 -7.74 -10.02
CA PHE A 209 0.01 -7.28 -10.97
C PHE A 209 0.62 -6.76 -12.26
N PHE A 210 -0.14 -6.77 -13.33
CA PHE A 210 0.09 -5.93 -14.51
C PHE A 210 -0.61 -4.58 -14.32
N LEU A 211 -0.14 -3.52 -14.98
CA LEU A 211 -0.83 -2.23 -14.97
C LEU A 211 -2.24 -2.36 -15.55
N SER A 212 -2.39 -3.21 -16.58
CA SER A 212 -3.69 -3.56 -17.18
C SER A 212 -4.71 -4.17 -16.18
N ASP A 213 -4.25 -4.85 -15.13
CA ASP A 213 -5.13 -5.42 -14.10
C ASP A 213 -5.65 -4.35 -13.13
N ILE A 214 -4.84 -3.32 -12.89
CA ILE A 214 -5.10 -2.31 -11.85
C ILE A 214 -5.53 -0.95 -12.41
N VAL A 215 -5.65 -0.83 -13.74
CA VAL A 215 -6.06 0.42 -14.36
C VAL A 215 -7.52 0.76 -13.99
N LYS A 216 -7.73 1.99 -13.56
CA LYS A 216 -9.01 2.53 -13.10
C LYS A 216 -9.13 3.99 -13.57
N PRO A 217 -9.88 4.26 -14.65
CA PRO A 217 -10.00 5.61 -15.18
C PRO A 217 -10.57 6.60 -14.15
N ASP A 218 -10.12 7.85 -14.21
CA ASP A 218 -10.68 8.94 -13.42
C ASP A 218 -12.14 9.24 -13.79
N LYS A 219 -12.82 10.04 -12.96
CA LYS A 219 -14.20 10.49 -13.21
C LYS A 219 -14.35 11.20 -14.55
N VAL A 220 -15.39 10.86 -15.28
CA VAL A 220 -15.75 11.50 -16.55
C VAL A 220 -16.46 12.83 -16.32
N THR A 221 -16.22 13.81 -17.17
CA THR A 221 -16.97 15.08 -17.11
C THR A 221 -18.26 14.94 -17.90
N ILE A 222 -19.41 15.03 -17.22
CA ILE A 222 -20.74 14.94 -17.85
C ILE A 222 -21.31 16.34 -18.05
N ARG A 223 -21.78 16.64 -19.27
CA ARG A 223 -22.46 17.89 -19.62
C ARG A 223 -23.84 17.65 -20.20
N LYS A 224 -24.74 18.61 -19.98
CA LYS A 224 -26.06 18.64 -20.62
C LYS A 224 -25.94 19.30 -21.99
N VAL A 225 -26.30 18.57 -23.05
CA VAL A 225 -26.36 19.14 -24.41
C VAL A 225 -27.68 19.86 -24.61
N ASN A 226 -28.80 19.17 -24.32
CA ASN A 226 -30.13 19.73 -24.38
C ASN A 226 -31.06 19.06 -23.35
N ALA A 227 -32.38 19.27 -23.43
CA ALA A 227 -33.34 18.74 -22.47
C ALA A 227 -33.40 17.19 -22.44
N THR A 228 -33.04 16.52 -23.52
CA THR A 228 -33.15 15.08 -23.72
C THR A 228 -31.81 14.42 -24.04
N MET A 229 -30.69 15.13 -23.94
CA MET A 229 -29.38 14.60 -24.35
C MET A 229 -28.29 15.06 -23.40
N VAL A 230 -27.46 14.10 -23.01
CA VAL A 230 -26.23 14.33 -22.23
C VAL A 230 -25.04 13.87 -23.03
N ALA A 231 -23.91 14.53 -22.81
CA ALA A 231 -22.62 14.14 -23.35
C ALA A 231 -21.61 13.98 -22.21
N TRP A 232 -20.56 13.21 -22.46
CA TRP A 232 -19.39 13.16 -21.58
C TRP A 232 -18.11 13.14 -22.41
N SER A 233 -16.98 13.41 -21.76
CA SER A 233 -15.65 13.31 -22.37
C SER A 233 -14.82 12.25 -21.65
N TYR A 234 -13.79 11.75 -22.34
CA TYR A 234 -12.73 10.99 -21.69
C TYR A 234 -12.09 11.83 -20.57
N PRO A 235 -11.64 11.20 -19.48
CA PRO A 235 -10.85 11.90 -18.47
C PRO A 235 -9.56 12.43 -19.09
N SER A 236 -9.12 13.63 -18.70
CA SER A 236 -7.87 14.22 -19.20
C SER A 236 -6.62 13.44 -18.80
N SER A 237 -6.72 12.63 -17.75
CA SER A 237 -5.66 11.73 -17.28
C SER A 237 -5.59 10.41 -18.04
N TRP A 238 -6.57 10.10 -18.89
CA TRP A 238 -6.55 8.85 -19.66
C TRP A 238 -5.57 8.92 -20.83
N ASN A 239 -4.98 7.79 -21.22
CA ASN A 239 -4.05 7.75 -22.35
C ASN A 239 -4.72 8.18 -23.65
N SER A 240 -3.92 8.80 -24.51
CA SER A 240 -4.29 9.19 -25.86
C SER A 240 -3.42 8.45 -26.86
N PRO A 241 -3.91 8.16 -28.08
CA PRO A 241 -5.22 8.49 -28.60
C PRO A 241 -6.33 7.52 -28.13
N SER A 242 -7.58 7.99 -28.09
CA SER A 242 -8.74 7.17 -27.68
C SER A 242 -9.05 6.02 -28.66
N SER A 243 -8.53 6.07 -29.88
CA SER A 243 -8.60 4.95 -30.84
C SER A 243 -7.75 3.76 -30.40
N TYR A 244 -6.65 4.01 -29.68
CA TYR A 244 -5.76 2.98 -29.17
C TYR A 244 -6.11 2.59 -27.72
N PHE A 245 -6.52 3.56 -26.90
CA PHE A 245 -6.96 3.35 -25.51
C PHE A 245 -8.48 3.58 -25.36
N PRO A 246 -9.34 2.74 -25.97
CA PRO A 246 -10.77 2.94 -25.93
C PRO A 246 -11.33 2.67 -24.53
N LEU A 247 -12.20 3.58 -24.07
CA LEU A 247 -13.00 3.39 -22.86
C LEU A 247 -14.39 2.87 -23.22
N THR A 248 -14.88 1.97 -22.38
CA THR A 248 -16.28 1.59 -22.32
C THR A 248 -16.96 2.31 -21.16
N PHE A 249 -18.20 2.77 -21.38
CA PHE A 249 -18.94 3.56 -20.40
C PHE A 249 -20.17 2.82 -19.91
N GLN A 250 -20.45 2.97 -18.62
CA GLN A 250 -21.70 2.51 -18.03
C GLN A 250 -22.56 3.70 -17.61
N ILE A 251 -23.82 3.68 -18.03
CA ILE A 251 -24.78 4.76 -17.78
C ILE A 251 -25.89 4.24 -16.87
N ALA A 252 -26.15 4.95 -15.78
CA ALA A 252 -27.31 4.73 -14.92
C ALA A 252 -28.26 5.93 -14.97
N ARG A 253 -29.56 5.65 -15.10
CA ARG A 253 -30.62 6.68 -15.15
C ARG A 253 -31.41 6.69 -13.85
N LEU A 254 -31.52 7.85 -13.23
CA LEU A 254 -32.19 8.02 -11.94
C LEU A 254 -33.55 8.68 -12.12
N LYS A 255 -34.61 7.97 -11.71
CA LYS A 255 -35.99 8.49 -11.69
C LYS A 255 -36.28 9.36 -10.46
N LYS A 256 -35.61 9.07 -9.34
CA LYS A 256 -35.62 9.87 -8.11
C LYS A 256 -34.19 10.29 -7.82
N THR A 257 -33.99 11.53 -7.39
CA THR A 257 -32.66 12.02 -6.96
C THR A 257 -32.71 12.26 -5.46
N CYS A 258 -31.73 11.73 -4.75
CA CYS A 258 -31.52 12.08 -3.36
C CYS A 258 -31.00 13.52 -3.29
N LYS A 259 -31.58 14.34 -2.40
CA LYS A 259 -31.18 15.74 -2.24
C LYS A 259 -29.96 15.91 -1.33
N ALA A 260 -29.71 14.97 -0.43
CA ALA A 260 -28.70 15.04 0.63
C ALA A 260 -27.70 13.87 0.64
N CYS A 261 -27.68 13.04 -0.40
CA CYS A 261 -26.71 11.95 -0.51
C CYS A 261 -25.43 12.49 -1.15
N GLU A 262 -24.28 12.26 -0.50
CA GLU A 262 -22.97 12.53 -1.08
C GLU A 262 -22.75 11.71 -2.35
N GLU A 263 -23.28 10.47 -2.39
CA GLU A 263 -23.20 9.58 -3.56
C GLU A 263 -24.58 9.15 -4.07
N PRO A 264 -25.22 9.96 -4.94
CA PRO A 264 -26.51 9.64 -5.53
C PRO A 264 -26.53 8.36 -6.37
N CYS A 265 -25.37 7.94 -6.88
CA CYS A 265 -25.22 6.84 -7.83
C CYS A 265 -25.00 5.48 -7.16
N ALA A 266 -24.42 5.44 -5.95
CA ALA A 266 -24.21 4.21 -5.20
C ALA A 266 -25.48 3.70 -4.50
N HIS A 267 -26.33 4.61 -4.03
CA HIS A 267 -27.49 4.30 -3.17
C HIS A 267 -28.81 4.13 -3.91
N SER A 268 -28.85 4.51 -5.18
CA SER A 268 -30.06 4.42 -5.98
C SER A 268 -30.19 3.03 -6.59
N ARG A 269 -31.35 2.38 -6.42
CA ARG A 269 -31.74 1.20 -7.21
C ARG A 269 -31.72 1.58 -8.70
N ALA A 270 -30.54 1.49 -9.33
CA ALA A 270 -30.32 1.88 -10.72
C ALA A 270 -31.18 0.96 -11.59
N THR A 271 -32.32 1.48 -12.05
CA THR A 271 -33.39 0.70 -12.68
C THR A 271 -33.06 0.06 -14.04
N LYS A 272 -31.78 0.06 -14.45
CA LYS A 272 -31.14 -0.59 -15.62
C LYS A 272 -29.91 0.24 -16.00
N THR A 273 -28.73 -0.36 -15.95
CA THR A 273 -27.50 0.20 -16.52
C THR A 273 -27.40 -0.15 -18.00
N LEU A 274 -26.84 0.76 -18.79
CA LEU A 274 -26.52 0.50 -20.19
C LEU A 274 -25.01 0.67 -20.38
N THR A 275 -24.39 -0.28 -21.07
CA THR A 275 -23.00 -0.19 -21.49
C THR A 275 -22.95 0.37 -22.91
N VAL A 276 -22.11 1.38 -23.14
CA VAL A 276 -21.94 2.03 -24.45
C VAL A 276 -20.47 2.25 -24.76
N SER A 277 -20.11 2.11 -26.03
CA SER A 277 -18.82 2.54 -26.57
C SER A 277 -18.92 3.98 -27.09
N CYS A 278 -17.78 4.67 -27.18
CA CYS A 278 -17.69 6.03 -27.69
C CYS A 278 -16.67 6.12 -28.83
N PRO A 279 -17.10 6.02 -30.10
CA PRO A 279 -16.19 6.07 -31.23
C PRO A 279 -15.74 7.50 -31.60
N GLU A 280 -16.63 8.50 -31.55
CA GLU A 280 -16.30 9.91 -31.90
C GLU A 280 -16.91 10.93 -30.93
N ILE A 281 -18.18 10.73 -30.56
CA ILE A 281 -18.89 11.64 -29.67
C ILE A 281 -19.64 10.85 -28.60
N CYS A 282 -19.28 11.04 -27.33
CA CYS A 282 -19.91 10.29 -26.25
C CYS A 282 -21.20 10.98 -25.83
N GLN A 283 -22.33 10.53 -26.38
CA GLN A 283 -23.65 11.08 -26.12
C GLN A 283 -24.68 9.98 -25.86
N HIS A 284 -25.69 10.33 -25.07
CA HIS A 284 -26.82 9.43 -24.84
C HIS A 284 -28.13 10.18 -24.67
N GLU A 285 -29.19 9.65 -25.28
CA GLU A 285 -30.53 10.19 -25.12
C GLU A 285 -31.12 9.82 -23.76
N VAL A 286 -31.71 10.82 -23.11
CA VAL A 286 -32.27 10.71 -21.77
C VAL A 286 -33.78 10.91 -21.82
N LYS A 287 -34.52 9.92 -21.30
CA LYS A 287 -35.98 9.97 -21.22
C LYS A 287 -36.45 11.18 -20.40
N LYS A 288 -37.55 11.82 -20.84
CA LYS A 288 -38.15 13.04 -20.21
C LYS A 288 -38.37 12.96 -18.70
N ARG A 289 -38.59 11.76 -18.13
CA ARG A 289 -38.82 11.55 -16.69
C ARG A 289 -37.53 11.37 -15.86
N THR A 290 -36.36 11.42 -16.48
CA THR A 290 -35.07 11.23 -15.79
C THR A 290 -34.72 12.49 -15.01
N LYS A 291 -34.39 12.33 -13.73
CA LYS A 291 -34.04 13.43 -12.82
C LYS A 291 -32.52 13.58 -12.66
N GLY A 292 -31.76 12.51 -12.87
CA GLY A 292 -30.30 12.54 -12.89
C GLY A 292 -29.71 11.38 -13.68
N VAL A 293 -28.45 11.54 -14.10
CA VAL A 293 -27.69 10.56 -14.86
C VAL A 293 -26.34 10.35 -14.17
N CYS A 294 -25.93 9.08 -14.10
CA CYS A 294 -24.60 8.71 -13.66
C CYS A 294 -23.85 8.06 -14.82
N VAL A 295 -22.56 8.38 -14.96
CA VAL A 295 -21.66 7.77 -15.94
C VAL A 295 -20.36 7.40 -15.26
N ARG A 296 -19.85 6.21 -15.54
CA ARG A 296 -18.49 5.77 -15.18
C ARG A 296 -17.83 5.08 -16.37
N ALA A 297 -16.50 5.00 -16.35
CA ALA A 297 -15.72 4.40 -17.42
C ALA A 297 -14.91 3.20 -16.92
N LYS A 298 -14.57 2.30 -17.83
CA LYS A 298 -13.62 1.19 -17.67
C LYS A 298 -12.86 1.06 -18.98
N ASP A 299 -11.64 0.56 -18.95
CA ASP A 299 -10.93 0.14 -20.15
C ASP A 299 -11.80 -0.85 -20.98
N ALA A 300 -11.79 -0.71 -22.30
CA ALA A 300 -12.62 -1.55 -23.17
C ALA A 300 -11.94 -2.88 -23.56
N LEU A 301 -10.64 -3.01 -23.37
CA LEU A 301 -9.82 -4.12 -23.87
C LEU A 301 -9.39 -5.07 -22.74
N CYS A 302 -9.16 -4.53 -21.55
CA CYS A 302 -8.69 -5.24 -20.37
C CYS A 302 -9.82 -5.45 -19.35
N ASP A 303 -9.74 -6.53 -18.57
CA ASP A 303 -10.68 -6.80 -17.49
C ASP A 303 -10.32 -6.02 -16.21
N SER A 304 -10.27 -4.70 -16.33
CA SER A 304 -9.85 -3.80 -15.26
C SER A 304 -11.01 -3.29 -14.38
N GLN A 305 -10.71 -2.40 -13.42
CA GLN A 305 -11.71 -1.88 -12.51
C GLN A 305 -12.56 -0.77 -13.15
N TRP A 306 -13.84 -0.71 -12.77
CA TRP A 306 -14.67 0.45 -13.09
C TRP A 306 -14.19 1.68 -12.30
N GLY A 307 -14.05 2.80 -13.00
CA GLY A 307 -13.87 4.12 -12.40
C GLY A 307 -15.07 4.57 -11.58
N GLU A 308 -14.89 5.67 -10.88
CA GLU A 308 -15.93 6.22 -9.99
C GLU A 308 -17.10 6.83 -10.77
N TRP A 309 -18.29 6.77 -10.17
CA TRP A 309 -19.47 7.38 -10.76
C TRP A 309 -19.35 8.91 -10.79
N SER A 310 -19.59 9.47 -11.96
CA SER A 310 -19.82 10.90 -12.18
C SER A 310 -21.32 11.15 -12.24
N PHE A 311 -21.80 12.26 -11.68
CA PHE A 311 -23.24 12.52 -11.54
C PHE A 311 -23.64 13.87 -12.15
N LEU A 312 -24.72 13.88 -12.94
CA LEU A 312 -25.35 15.08 -13.47
C LEU A 312 -26.84 15.14 -13.13
N ARG A 313 -27.28 16.24 -12.53
CA ARG A 313 -28.71 16.53 -12.28
C ARG A 313 -29.33 17.24 -13.49
N ILE A 314 -30.43 16.70 -14.01
CA ILE A 314 -31.08 17.24 -15.23
C ILE A 314 -32.14 18.30 -14.91
N TRP A 315 -32.81 18.20 -13.75
CA TRP A 315 -33.89 19.10 -13.34
C TRP A 315 -33.39 20.20 -12.39
N LYS A 316 -33.53 21.48 -12.78
CA LYS A 316 -33.37 22.63 -11.88
C LYS A 316 -34.73 22.99 -11.28
N LYS A 317 -34.82 23.17 -9.95
CA LYS A 317 -35.93 23.95 -9.37
C LYS A 317 -35.82 25.38 -9.90
N ARG A 318 -36.93 25.99 -10.31
CA ARG A 318 -37.01 27.46 -10.47
C ARG A 318 -36.62 28.08 -9.13
N LYS A 319 -35.58 28.95 -9.11
CA LYS A 319 -35.42 29.92 -8.02
C LYS A 319 -36.63 30.86 -8.15
N VAL A 320 -37.54 30.82 -7.19
CA VAL A 320 -38.54 31.88 -7.05
C VAL A 320 -37.76 33.08 -6.51
N MET A 321 -37.61 34.14 -7.31
CA MET A 321 -37.19 35.43 -6.78
C MET A 321 -38.25 35.83 -5.75
N LYS A 322 -37.83 36.00 -4.49
CA LYS A 322 -38.66 36.72 -3.53
C LYS A 322 -38.79 38.12 -4.07
N GLN A 323 -40.01 38.47 -4.45
CA GLN A 323 -40.40 39.84 -4.74
C GLN A 323 -40.51 40.49 -3.36
N ASP A 324 -39.55 41.35 -3.03
CA ASP A 324 -39.60 42.13 -1.80
C ASP A 324 -40.80 43.07 -1.90
N CYS A 325 -41.79 42.84 -1.02
CA CYS A 325 -42.85 43.81 -0.80
C CYS A 325 -42.25 45.01 -0.08
N ASN A 326 -42.24 46.17 -0.74
CA ASN A 326 -42.03 47.47 -0.14
C ASN A 326 -43.11 47.73 0.93
N PRO A 327 -42.76 48.23 2.12
CA PRO A 327 -43.73 48.90 2.97
C PRO A 327 -43.83 50.38 2.55
N PHE A 328 -45.06 50.88 2.59
CA PHE A 328 -45.40 52.29 2.57
C PHE A 328 -44.81 53.04 3.75
#